data_AF-A0A4D7JVX0-F1
#
_entry.id   AF-A0A4D7JVX0-F1
#
_cell.length_a   1.000
_cell.length_b   1.000
_cell.length_c   1.000
_cell.angle_alpha   90.00
_cell.angle_beta   90.00
_cell.angle_gamma   90.00
#
_symmetry.space_group_name_H-M   'P 1'
#
loop_
_entity.id
_entity.type
_entity.pdbx_description
1 polymer ?
#
loop_
_entity_poly.entity_id
_entity_poly.type
_entity_poly.pdbx_seq_one_letter_code
_entity_poly.pdbx_strand_id
1 'polypeptide(L)'
;MKDIIERIKKEKKAYLMNEEEDNSPEYANFFFITEKNGEEELVNAVLYTLEMYYQSEVFAKAEDETLKRHPEYAKIQKGKELPEHKTEEIELFLTEVMDQIEEDGEIQVSEHVYEEHEDGVLMVEAGLNIPEVNETEIVNFINKFNNDEISLDDSLYSFELD
;
A
#
# COMPACT_ATOMS: atom_id res chain seq x y z
N MET A 1 5.17 5.79 -21.01
CA MET A 1 6.44 6.07 -20.31
C MET A 1 7.10 7.36 -20.78
N LYS A 2 7.60 7.49 -22.03
CA LYS A 2 8.21 8.75 -22.52
C LYS A 2 7.29 9.97 -22.39
N ASP A 3 6.00 9.80 -22.67
CA ASP A 3 5.00 10.86 -22.56
C ASP A 3 4.83 11.38 -21.11
N ILE A 4 5.04 10.53 -20.11
CA ILE A 4 4.92 10.90 -18.68
C ILE A 4 6.08 11.82 -18.29
N ILE A 5 7.31 11.43 -18.66
CA ILE A 5 8.52 12.24 -18.44
C ILE A 5 8.36 13.63 -19.09
N GLU A 6 7.92 13.67 -20.35
CA GLU A 6 7.71 14.93 -21.06
C GLU A 6 6.67 15.83 -20.37
N ARG A 7 5.57 15.25 -19.87
CA ARG A 7 4.53 15.98 -19.14
C ARG A 7 5.08 16.56 -17.83
N ILE A 8 5.76 15.76 -17.01
CA ILE A 8 6.37 16.21 -15.74
C ILE A 8 7.27 17.43 -16.00
N LYS A 9 8.16 17.34 -17.00
CA LYS A 9 9.11 18.41 -17.36
C LYS A 9 8.42 19.64 -17.92
N LYS A 10 7.49 19.46 -18.86
CA LYS A 10 6.77 20.58 -19.51
C LYS A 10 5.91 21.35 -18.52
N GLU A 11 5.25 20.65 -17.61
CA GLU A 11 4.40 21.23 -16.58
C GLU A 11 5.18 21.73 -15.36
N LYS A 12 6.48 21.40 -15.27
CA LYS A 12 7.37 21.72 -14.13
C LYS A 12 6.81 21.23 -12.80
N LYS A 13 6.22 20.04 -12.81
CA LYS A 13 5.70 19.38 -11.62
C LYS A 13 6.77 18.50 -10.99
N ALA A 14 6.69 18.28 -9.68
CA ALA A 14 7.52 17.29 -8.99
C ALA A 14 7.11 15.85 -9.34
N TYR A 15 5.81 15.62 -9.59
CA TYR A 15 5.24 14.33 -9.91
C TYR A 15 3.95 14.46 -10.74
N LEU A 16 3.42 13.34 -11.21
CA LEU A 16 2.07 13.20 -11.76
C LEU A 16 1.35 12.06 -11.06
N MET A 17 0.14 12.30 -10.56
CA MET A 17 -0.72 11.22 -10.06
C MET A 17 -1.06 10.26 -11.20
N ASN A 18 -1.14 8.96 -10.89
CA ASN A 18 -1.73 7.99 -11.79
C ASN A 18 -3.25 7.99 -11.62
N GLU A 19 -3.93 8.69 -12.53
CA GLU A 19 -5.40 8.83 -12.50
C GLU A 19 -6.15 7.53 -12.84
N GLU A 20 -5.45 6.47 -13.26
CA GLU A 20 -6.04 5.14 -13.49
C GLU A 20 -6.18 4.33 -12.19
N GLU A 21 -5.50 4.75 -11.12
CA GLU A 21 -5.54 4.11 -9.81
C GLU A 21 -6.50 4.83 -8.85
N ASP A 22 -7.07 4.08 -7.91
CA ASP A 22 -7.98 4.61 -6.89
C ASP A 22 -7.21 5.26 -5.74
N ASN A 23 -6.73 6.48 -6.00
CA ASN A 23 -5.95 7.25 -5.03
C ASN A 23 -6.86 7.78 -3.91
N SER A 24 -6.40 7.64 -2.68
CA SER A 24 -7.10 8.02 -1.46
C SER A 24 -6.14 8.72 -0.48
N PRO A 25 -6.63 9.25 0.65
CA PRO A 25 -5.76 9.70 1.73
C PRO A 25 -4.88 8.60 2.33
N GLU A 26 -5.17 7.32 2.12
CA GLU A 26 -4.37 6.21 2.66
C GLU A 26 -3.39 5.63 1.63
N TYR A 27 -3.59 5.93 0.35
CA TYR A 27 -2.87 5.33 -0.78
C TYR A 27 -2.72 6.31 -1.93
N ALA A 28 -1.51 6.47 -2.45
CA ALA A 28 -1.24 7.20 -3.67
C ALA A 28 -0.32 6.42 -4.62
N ASN A 29 -0.72 6.32 -5.88
CA ASN A 29 0.15 5.93 -6.99
C ASN A 29 0.50 7.15 -7.85
N PHE A 30 1.79 7.40 -8.04
CA PHE A 30 2.29 8.57 -8.74
C PHE A 30 3.62 8.31 -9.45
N PHE A 31 3.88 9.11 -10.48
CA PHE A 31 5.11 9.08 -11.25
C PHE A 31 5.99 10.29 -10.94
N PHE A 32 7.28 10.08 -10.75
CA PHE A 32 8.27 11.16 -10.66
C PHE A 32 9.56 10.79 -11.40
N ILE A 33 10.46 11.77 -11.54
CA ILE A 33 11.76 11.56 -12.19
C ILE A 33 12.84 11.57 -11.12
N THR A 34 13.71 10.57 -11.14
CA THR A 34 14.93 10.53 -10.31
C THR A 34 16.18 10.67 -11.15
N GLU A 35 17.24 11.22 -10.55
CA GLU A 35 18.59 11.28 -11.11
C GLU A 35 19.62 10.58 -10.19
N LYS A 36 19.16 9.75 -9.23
CA LYS A 36 19.99 9.13 -8.18
C LYS A 36 21.19 8.35 -8.75
N ASN A 37 21.04 7.79 -9.95
CA ASN A 37 22.07 6.99 -10.63
C ASN A 37 22.87 7.77 -11.70
N GLY A 38 22.75 9.11 -11.74
CA GLY A 38 23.40 9.96 -12.73
C GLY A 38 22.76 9.94 -14.12
N GLU A 39 21.71 9.13 -14.30
CA GLU A 39 20.82 9.13 -15.46
C GLU A 39 19.40 9.43 -14.99
N GLU A 40 18.63 10.12 -15.83
CA GLU A 40 17.21 10.39 -15.58
C GLU A 40 16.41 9.11 -15.75
N GLU A 41 15.71 8.70 -14.70
CA GLU A 41 14.86 7.52 -14.68
C GLU A 41 13.45 7.86 -14.23
N LEU A 42 12.46 7.23 -14.86
CA LEU A 42 11.06 7.32 -14.44
C LEU A 42 10.83 6.38 -13.27
N VAL A 43 10.27 6.93 -12.20
CA VAL A 43 9.80 6.16 -11.05
C VAL A 43 8.29 6.05 -11.10
N ASN A 44 7.77 4.84 -10.95
CA ASN A 44 6.36 4.58 -10.63
C ASN A 44 6.30 4.21 -9.14
N ALA A 45 5.77 5.10 -8.33
CA ALA A 45 5.77 4.97 -6.89
C ALA A 45 4.36 4.75 -6.35
N VAL A 46 4.28 3.83 -5.40
CA VAL A 46 3.15 3.64 -4.49
C VAL A 46 3.59 4.10 -3.11
N LEU A 47 2.80 4.98 -2.49
CA LEU A 47 2.97 5.41 -1.11
C LEU A 47 1.65 5.16 -0.37
N TYR A 48 1.72 4.48 0.77
CA TYR A 48 0.56 4.24 1.63
C TYR A 48 0.87 4.49 3.10
N THR A 49 -0.19 4.71 3.88
CA THR A 49 -0.08 4.79 5.33
C THR A 49 0.28 3.42 5.90
N LEU A 50 1.09 3.41 6.95
CA LEU A 50 1.48 2.18 7.64
C LEU A 50 0.26 1.49 8.28
N GLU A 51 -0.77 2.26 8.64
CA GLU A 51 -2.07 1.77 9.10
C GLU A 51 -2.80 0.95 8.04
N MET A 52 -2.90 1.44 6.80
CA MET A 52 -3.50 0.68 5.69
C MET A 52 -2.75 -0.63 5.46
N TYR A 53 -1.40 -0.58 5.51
CA TYR A 53 -0.60 -1.78 5.38
C TYR A 53 -0.88 -2.78 6.51
N TYR A 54 -0.92 -2.32 7.76
CA TYR A 54 -1.28 -3.15 8.91
C TYR A 54 -2.64 -3.84 8.73
N GLN A 55 -3.67 -3.09 8.34
CA GLN A 55 -5.01 -3.63 8.10
C GLN A 55 -5.00 -4.70 6.99
N SER A 56 -4.20 -4.50 5.95
CA SER A 56 -4.05 -5.50 4.87
C SER A 56 -3.43 -6.81 5.36
N GLU A 57 -2.44 -6.75 6.26
CA GLU A 57 -1.78 -7.93 6.84
C GLU A 57 -2.69 -8.66 7.83
N VAL A 58 -3.46 -7.92 8.65
CA VAL A 58 -4.51 -8.50 9.52
C VAL A 58 -5.56 -9.22 8.68
N PHE A 59 -6.08 -8.56 7.63
CA PHE A 59 -7.08 -9.14 6.74
C PHE A 59 -6.56 -10.40 6.05
N ALA A 60 -5.35 -10.36 5.46
CA ALA A 60 -4.77 -11.50 4.76
C ALA A 60 -4.61 -12.72 5.69
N LYS A 61 -4.15 -12.51 6.93
CA LYS A 61 -4.06 -13.57 7.92
C LYS A 61 -5.42 -14.11 8.34
N ALA A 62 -6.41 -13.22 8.50
CA ALA A 62 -7.77 -13.62 8.83
C ALA A 62 -8.44 -14.41 7.70
N GLU A 63 -8.19 -14.07 6.43
CA GLU A 63 -8.62 -14.85 5.27
C GLU A 63 -8.05 -16.27 5.30
N ASP A 64 -6.76 -16.42 5.62
CA ASP A 64 -6.10 -17.72 5.73
C ASP A 64 -6.73 -18.61 6.81
N GLU A 65 -7.05 -18.07 7.98
CA GLU A 65 -7.76 -18.79 9.04
C GLU A 65 -9.21 -19.10 8.66
N THR A 66 -9.89 -18.14 8.01
CA THR A 66 -11.25 -18.31 7.49
C THR A 66 -11.31 -19.43 6.47
N LEU A 67 -10.34 -19.55 5.56
CA LEU A 67 -10.26 -20.65 4.58
C LEU A 67 -10.06 -22.02 5.25
N LYS A 68 -9.34 -22.09 6.37
CA LYS A 68 -9.18 -23.35 7.12
C LYS A 68 -10.50 -23.82 7.73
N ARG A 69 -11.32 -22.88 8.22
CA ARG A 69 -12.59 -23.19 8.88
C ARG A 69 -13.77 -23.32 7.90
N HIS A 70 -13.81 -22.46 6.90
CA HIS A 70 -14.83 -22.32 5.87
C HIS A 70 -14.21 -22.39 4.46
N PRO A 71 -13.83 -23.58 3.96
CA PRO A 71 -13.22 -23.73 2.64
C PRO A 71 -14.07 -23.21 1.47
N GLU A 72 -15.39 -23.09 1.66
CA GLU A 72 -16.30 -22.46 0.73
C GLU A 72 -16.08 -20.95 0.55
N TYR A 73 -15.38 -20.26 1.46
CA TYR A 73 -14.99 -18.86 1.32
C TYR A 73 -14.20 -18.61 0.03
N ALA A 74 -13.40 -19.58 -0.43
CA ALA A 74 -12.71 -19.54 -1.71
C ALA A 74 -13.65 -19.40 -2.94
N LYS A 75 -14.96 -19.65 -2.77
CA LYS A 75 -15.98 -19.36 -3.80
C LYS A 75 -16.34 -17.88 -3.79
N ILE A 76 -16.52 -17.28 -2.62
CA ILE A 76 -16.78 -15.85 -2.44
C ILE A 76 -15.63 -15.03 -3.03
N GLN A 77 -14.38 -15.37 -2.70
CA GLN A 77 -13.18 -14.73 -3.26
C GLN A 77 -13.11 -14.79 -4.80
N LYS A 78 -13.77 -15.79 -5.42
CA LYS A 78 -13.86 -15.93 -6.89
C LYS A 78 -15.11 -15.26 -7.47
N GLY A 79 -15.78 -14.40 -6.70
CA GLY A 79 -17.02 -13.72 -7.09
C GLY A 79 -18.22 -14.65 -7.25
N LYS A 80 -18.23 -15.81 -6.57
CA LYS A 80 -19.38 -16.72 -6.60
C LYS A 80 -20.25 -16.53 -5.36
N GLU A 81 -21.54 -16.45 -5.59
CA GLU A 81 -22.53 -16.34 -4.53
C GLU A 81 -22.68 -17.65 -3.75
N LEU A 82 -22.76 -17.53 -2.43
CA LEU A 82 -23.27 -18.55 -1.52
C LEU A 82 -24.68 -18.15 -1.05
N PRO A 83 -25.45 -19.07 -0.46
CA PRO A 83 -26.68 -18.67 0.25
C PRO A 83 -26.37 -17.57 1.28
N GLU A 84 -27.22 -16.55 1.37
CA GLU A 84 -27.02 -15.36 2.23
C GLU A 84 -26.60 -15.72 3.67
N HIS A 85 -27.35 -16.59 4.34
CA HIS A 85 -27.01 -17.05 5.69
C HIS A 85 -25.60 -17.68 5.83
N LYS A 86 -25.06 -18.24 4.75
CA LYS A 86 -23.68 -18.78 4.73
C LYS A 86 -22.65 -17.70 4.49
N THR A 87 -22.96 -16.74 3.63
CA THR A 87 -22.10 -15.57 3.44
C THR A 87 -21.97 -14.80 4.76
N GLU A 88 -23.09 -14.50 5.41
CA GLU A 88 -23.10 -13.80 6.71
C GLU A 88 -22.34 -14.56 7.81
N GLU A 89 -22.50 -15.89 7.89
CA GLU A 89 -21.75 -16.73 8.85
C GLU A 89 -20.23 -16.63 8.64
N ILE A 90 -19.78 -16.59 7.39
CA ILE A 90 -18.37 -16.54 7.04
C ILE A 90 -17.81 -15.12 7.26
N GLU A 91 -18.56 -14.09 6.87
CA GLU A 91 -18.16 -12.69 7.08
C GLU A 91 -18.05 -12.37 8.56
N LEU A 92 -19.00 -12.83 9.38
CA LEU A 92 -18.92 -12.69 10.84
C LEU A 92 -17.69 -13.41 11.41
N PHE A 93 -17.41 -14.64 10.94
CA PHE A 93 -16.23 -15.37 11.38
C PHE A 93 -14.93 -14.64 10.98
N LEU A 94 -14.86 -14.09 9.77
CA LEU A 94 -13.71 -13.32 9.31
C LEU A 94 -13.47 -12.11 10.21
N THR A 95 -14.51 -11.34 10.53
CA THR A 95 -14.43 -10.20 11.47
C THR A 95 -13.98 -10.65 12.86
N GLU A 96 -14.56 -11.71 13.41
CA GLU A 96 -14.14 -12.25 14.73
C GLU A 96 -12.66 -12.66 14.76
N VAL A 97 -12.15 -13.21 13.64
CA VAL A 97 -10.73 -13.57 13.53
C VAL A 97 -9.84 -12.33 13.42
N MET A 98 -10.26 -11.31 12.67
CA MET A 98 -9.54 -10.03 12.60
C MET A 98 -9.42 -9.41 14.00
N ASP A 99 -10.54 -9.28 14.73
CA ASP A 99 -10.55 -8.75 16.09
C ASP A 99 -9.59 -9.52 17.00
N GLN A 100 -9.59 -10.86 16.91
CA GLN A 100 -8.69 -11.70 17.72
C GLN A 100 -7.21 -11.49 17.37
N ILE A 101 -6.87 -11.36 16.08
CA ILE A 101 -5.49 -11.11 15.62
C ILE A 101 -4.98 -9.78 16.17
N GLU A 102 -5.84 -8.76 16.20
CA GLU A 102 -5.53 -7.44 16.72
C GLU A 102 -5.40 -7.46 18.25
N GLU A 103 -6.37 -8.04 18.97
CA GLU A 103 -6.35 -8.17 20.43
C GLU A 103 -5.12 -8.93 20.93
N ASP A 104 -4.71 -9.99 20.23
CA ASP A 104 -3.52 -10.77 20.58
C ASP A 104 -2.20 -10.11 20.13
N GLY A 105 -2.28 -9.02 19.35
CA GLY A 105 -1.11 -8.32 18.82
C GLY A 105 -0.26 -9.20 17.92
N GLU A 106 -0.88 -10.10 17.15
CA GLU A 106 -0.14 -11.08 16.35
C GLU A 106 0.55 -10.45 15.12
N ILE A 107 0.12 -9.26 14.71
CA ILE A 107 0.70 -8.50 13.62
C ILE A 107 1.32 -7.21 14.17
N GLN A 108 2.53 -6.92 13.71
CA GLN A 108 3.17 -5.63 13.89
C GLN A 108 3.90 -5.28 12.60
N VAL A 109 3.89 -4.01 12.24
CA VAL A 109 4.51 -3.50 11.00
C VAL A 109 5.48 -2.37 11.31
N SER A 110 6.45 -2.17 10.43
CA SER A 110 7.38 -1.03 10.48
C SER A 110 7.39 -0.32 9.15
N GLU A 111 7.88 0.93 9.14
CA GLU A 111 8.07 1.64 7.88
C GLU A 111 9.02 0.85 6.96
N HIS A 112 8.76 0.93 5.66
CA HIS A 112 9.56 0.22 4.66
C HIS A 112 9.52 0.95 3.32
N VAL A 113 10.58 0.72 2.53
CA VAL A 113 10.69 1.12 1.13
C VAL A 113 11.26 -0.04 0.35
N TYR A 114 10.56 -0.47 -0.68
CA TYR A 114 11.01 -1.49 -1.63
C TYR A 114 11.24 -0.86 -3.00
N GLU A 115 12.32 -1.27 -3.64
CA GLU A 115 12.72 -0.81 -4.97
C GLU A 115 12.91 -2.04 -5.88
N GLU A 116 12.20 -2.09 -7.00
CA GLU A 116 12.34 -3.12 -8.03
C GLU A 116 12.37 -2.48 -9.43
N HIS A 117 13.11 -3.06 -10.36
CA HIS A 117 13.08 -2.60 -11.76
C HIS A 117 12.20 -3.53 -12.60
N GLU A 118 11.17 -2.97 -13.21
CA GLU A 118 10.27 -3.69 -14.12
C GLU A 118 10.20 -2.97 -15.47
N ASP A 119 10.49 -3.68 -16.56
CA ASP A 119 10.40 -3.16 -17.95
C ASP A 119 11.09 -1.79 -18.19
N GLY A 120 12.15 -1.49 -17.44
CA GLY A 120 12.91 -0.24 -17.55
C GLY A 120 12.29 0.95 -16.81
N VAL A 121 11.43 0.68 -15.83
CA VAL A 121 10.90 1.64 -14.85
C VAL A 121 11.32 1.20 -13.45
N LEU A 122 11.70 2.17 -12.63
CA LEU A 122 11.91 1.93 -11.21
C LEU A 122 10.55 1.93 -10.50
N MET A 123 10.17 0.76 -9.99
CA MET A 123 9.00 0.56 -9.16
C MET A 123 9.41 0.81 -7.71
N VAL A 124 8.69 1.70 -7.03
CA VAL A 124 8.94 2.02 -5.63
C VAL A 124 7.66 1.82 -4.84
N GLU A 125 7.75 1.11 -3.74
CA GLU A 125 6.64 0.89 -2.82
C GLU A 125 7.08 1.32 -1.43
N ALA A 126 6.26 2.14 -0.76
CA ALA A 126 6.60 2.67 0.55
C ALA A 126 5.40 2.70 1.49
N GLY A 127 5.57 2.10 2.67
CA GLY A 127 4.65 2.22 3.79
C GLY A 127 5.25 3.11 4.87
N LEU A 128 4.63 4.27 5.13
CA LEU A 128 5.13 5.26 6.10
C LEU A 128 4.12 5.48 7.23
N ASN A 129 4.61 5.74 8.44
CA ASN A 129 3.79 6.05 9.60
C ASN A 129 3.37 7.54 9.57
N ILE A 130 2.50 7.84 8.61
CA ILE A 130 1.88 9.14 8.39
C ILE A 130 0.35 8.99 8.45
N PRO A 131 -0.38 10.01 8.90
CA PRO A 131 -1.84 9.93 9.04
C PRO A 131 -2.56 9.90 7.68
N GLU A 132 -1.98 10.49 6.65
CA GLU A 132 -2.51 10.48 5.29
C GLU A 132 -1.40 10.76 4.26
N VAL A 133 -1.58 10.24 3.05
CA VAL A 133 -0.77 10.49 1.87
C VAL A 133 -1.31 11.73 1.15
N ASN A 134 -0.77 12.90 1.50
CA ASN A 134 -1.10 14.17 0.85
C ASN A 134 0.08 14.72 0.03
N GLU A 135 -0.14 15.84 -0.67
CA GLU A 135 0.88 16.48 -1.52
C GLU A 135 2.20 16.79 -0.76
N THR A 136 2.10 17.16 0.52
CA THR A 136 3.29 17.47 1.33
C THR A 136 4.13 16.22 1.55
N GLU A 137 3.48 15.10 1.90
CA GLU A 137 4.17 13.83 2.13
C GLU A 137 4.76 13.25 0.84
N ILE A 138 4.03 13.33 -0.29
CA ILE A 138 4.54 12.91 -1.60
C ILE A 138 5.79 13.72 -1.99
N VAL A 139 5.75 15.05 -1.86
CA VAL A 139 6.90 15.91 -2.20
C VAL A 139 8.08 15.66 -1.26
N ASN A 140 7.82 15.48 0.03
CA ASN A 140 8.86 15.15 1.01
C ASN A 140 9.52 13.81 0.70
N PHE A 141 8.72 12.79 0.36
CA PHE A 141 9.21 11.49 -0.06
C PHE A 141 10.12 11.60 -1.28
N ILE A 142 9.66 12.25 -2.36
CA ILE A 142 10.43 12.44 -3.59
C ILE A 142 11.77 13.14 -3.32
N ASN A 143 11.74 14.20 -2.51
CA ASN A 143 12.96 14.94 -2.17
C ASN A 143 13.95 14.06 -1.39
N LYS A 144 13.49 13.32 -0.38
CA LYS A 144 14.35 12.41 0.39
C LYS A 144 14.87 11.28 -0.49
N PHE A 145 14.02 10.69 -1.32
CA PHE A 145 14.38 9.62 -2.25
C PHE A 145 15.51 10.05 -3.19
N ASN A 146 15.35 11.22 -3.83
CA ASN A 146 16.32 11.75 -4.78
C ASN A 146 17.66 12.16 -4.14
N ASN A 147 17.67 12.52 -2.86
CA ASN A 147 18.89 12.91 -2.14
C ASN A 147 19.53 11.75 -1.34
N ASP A 148 18.96 10.54 -1.41
CA ASP A 148 19.38 9.39 -0.59
C ASP A 148 19.28 9.68 0.93
N GLU A 149 18.23 10.41 1.33
CA GLU A 149 17.96 10.88 2.69
C GLU A 149 16.72 10.22 3.31
N ILE A 150 16.24 9.11 2.75
CA ILE A 150 15.18 8.32 3.38
C ILE A 150 15.73 7.72 4.68
N SER A 151 15.06 8.04 5.78
CA SER A 151 15.29 7.46 7.10
C SER A 151 13.96 6.93 7.58
N LEU A 152 13.90 5.62 7.80
CA LEU A 152 12.70 4.91 8.25
C LEU A 152 12.68 4.81 9.76
N ASP A 153 11.48 4.77 10.33
CA ASP A 153 11.27 4.41 11.74
C ASP A 153 11.25 2.88 11.90
N ASP A 154 12.25 2.35 12.62
CA ASP A 154 12.39 0.92 12.93
C ASP A 154 11.41 0.44 14.03
N SER A 155 10.56 1.31 14.56
CA SER A 155 9.55 0.97 15.55
C SER A 155 8.52 -0.02 14.98
N LEU A 156 8.04 -0.92 15.84
CA LEU A 156 6.96 -1.84 15.51
C LEU A 156 5.62 -1.23 15.94
N TYR A 157 4.71 -1.09 14.99
CA TYR A 157 3.38 -0.52 15.16
C TYR A 157 2.31 -1.59 15.05
N SER A 158 1.27 -1.41 15.85
CA SER A 158 -0.04 -2.05 15.71
C SER A 158 -1.07 -0.93 15.77
N PHE A 159 -2.18 -1.11 15.07
CA PHE A 159 -3.27 -0.13 15.00
C PHE A 159 -4.53 -0.80 15.55
N GLU A 160 -5.36 -0.04 16.26
CA GLU A 160 -6.68 -0.49 16.70
C GLU A 160 -7.70 0.09 15.71
N LEU A 161 -8.61 -0.73 15.19
CA LEU A 161 -9.74 -0.24 14.40
C LEU A 161 -10.72 0.52 15.33
N ASP A 162 -11.00 1.78 15.01
CA ASP A 162 -12.03 2.61 15.67
C ASP A 162 -13.47 2.25 15.24
#